data_AF-A0A970XLT1-F1
#
_entry.id   AF-A0A970XLT1-F1
#
_cell.length_a   1.000
_cell.length_b   1.000
_cell.length_c   1.000
_cell.angle_alpha   90.00
_cell.angle_beta   90.00
_cell.angle_gamma   90.00
#
_symmetry.space_group_name_H-M   'P 1'
#
loop_
_entity.id
_entity.type
_entity.pdbx_description
1 polymer ?
#
loop_
_entity_poly.entity_id
_entity_poly.type
_entity_poly.pdbx_seq_one_letter_code
_entity_poly.pdbx_strand_id
1 'polypeptide(L)'
;MKTISVFSRRGEDRNEDLSFRSIVELHKKGYISSKDVVYADDDRIQTPLYEFVKSTVISNSESESKNIIDKQGASWFANFRGVDNAEDNAAWQKFVEKIADYFHRKFSFLEYAEVNQSKLEKQKNFQKLSIRNVMAFFIGEKPIQIEDDPEGCFRDDIYGAVLKLNITDGTGEAKPVVGKVIFRNKDDGRGLEPITVDIFSDLKDSLSSFEGDEKEENEEEVLGESSRNETVIAILNALDDLLNKEEGFQDYISFEDERDQKAIEYMVSRGPNHVVDLECRYAEVLSVFHLNWVTSSYIVSQTGLPTFKVNFGVGNRMSVSCMVCSDPDKLINNNRIFAGETRSDAIEYVINPELNNLGLDPLTAEIVKKGNPFHNHAFEVSCKHTRFETECRKFACLNKIFKVTQKVEKGGISTKILCRDCPYPEIVSEYDGKLYYTPDMVFCRDTMSLKPREETGVCKICGRTFSALSGKKGGTCDFCKEASSSTRTEYSKKLYKKYSVMLPIKLRLQTPSSGKKCVEDEEILLFNLSGKLYLQNKADLNKVGFLENPLIIGKKENKEKK
;
A
#
# COMPACT_ATOMS: atom_id res chain seq x y z
N MET A 1 -34.37 30.79 38.41
CA MET A 1 -33.61 31.04 37.17
C MET A 1 -32.73 32.26 37.43
N LYS A 2 -31.41 32.11 37.34
CA LYS A 2 -30.44 33.18 37.65
C LYS A 2 -30.13 33.94 36.35
N THR A 3 -30.28 35.26 36.37
CA THR A 3 -29.98 36.12 35.21
C THR A 3 -28.53 36.59 35.29
N ILE A 4 -27.79 36.40 34.20
CA ILE A 4 -26.36 36.70 34.05
C ILE A 4 -26.22 37.73 32.93
N SER A 5 -25.59 38.86 33.23
CA SER A 5 -25.29 39.88 32.22
C SER A 5 -24.00 39.53 31.48
N VAL A 6 -24.06 39.43 30.16
CA VAL A 6 -22.88 39.23 29.31
C VAL A 6 -22.44 40.60 28.77
N PHE A 7 -21.22 41.01 29.11
CA PHE A 7 -20.72 42.36 28.80
C PHE A 7 -19.82 42.35 27.57
N SER A 8 -20.19 43.10 26.53
CA SER A 8 -19.24 43.46 25.46
C SER A 8 -18.57 44.79 25.81
N ARG A 9 -17.30 44.79 26.22
CA ARG A 9 -16.53 46.04 26.27
C ARG A 9 -16.30 46.51 24.83
N ARG A 10 -16.88 47.67 24.46
CA ARG A 10 -16.46 48.40 23.25
C ARG A 10 -15.01 48.84 23.44
N GLY A 11 -14.08 48.02 22.97
CA GLY A 11 -12.66 48.35 22.98
C GLY A 11 -11.75 47.15 22.75
N GLU A 12 -11.91 46.06 23.51
CA GLU A 12 -10.83 45.04 23.59
C GLU A 12 -11.29 43.57 23.54
N ASP A 13 -12.53 43.21 23.88
CA ASP A 13 -13.03 41.82 23.76
C ASP A 13 -14.11 41.69 22.68
N ARG A 14 -13.68 41.59 21.41
CA ARG A 14 -14.56 41.30 20.26
C ARG A 14 -15.14 39.88 20.29
N ASN A 15 -14.56 38.97 21.06
CA ASN A 15 -14.90 37.55 21.05
C ASN A 15 -16.21 37.22 21.78
N GLU A 16 -16.58 37.92 22.85
CA GLU A 16 -17.79 37.59 23.62
C GLU A 16 -19.10 37.99 22.90
N ASP A 17 -19.12 39.11 22.18
CA ASP A 17 -20.26 39.52 21.33
C ASP A 17 -20.43 38.59 20.11
N LEU A 18 -19.31 38.09 19.56
CA LEU A 18 -19.32 37.08 18.51
C LEU A 18 -19.86 35.74 19.04
N SER A 19 -19.39 35.25 20.20
CA SER A 19 -19.87 34.00 20.80
C SER A 19 -21.37 34.05 21.12
N PHE A 20 -21.88 35.18 21.64
CA PHE A 20 -23.30 35.35 21.91
C PHE A 20 -24.13 35.28 20.61
N ARG A 21 -23.74 36.05 19.60
CA ARG A 21 -24.40 36.03 18.29
C ARG A 21 -24.35 34.65 17.62
N SER A 22 -23.19 33.99 17.68
CA SER A 22 -23.02 32.63 17.15
C SER A 22 -23.95 31.64 17.84
N ILE A 23 -24.10 31.67 19.17
CA ILE A 23 -25.00 30.77 19.89
C ILE A 23 -26.47 31.05 19.54
N VAL A 24 -26.87 32.32 19.42
CA VAL A 24 -28.21 32.71 18.98
C VAL A 24 -28.49 32.21 17.56
N GLU A 25 -27.55 32.38 16.63
CA GLU A 25 -27.67 31.87 15.27
C GLU A 25 -27.73 30.34 15.24
N LEU A 26 -26.88 29.66 16.01
CA LEU A 26 -26.88 28.20 16.11
C LEU A 26 -28.22 27.68 16.66
N HIS A 27 -28.81 28.35 17.64
CA HIS A 27 -30.14 28.02 18.16
C HIS A 27 -31.25 28.31 17.13
N LYS A 28 -31.27 29.51 16.52
CA LYS A 28 -32.25 29.88 15.47
C LYS A 28 -32.20 28.93 14.28
N LYS A 29 -31.01 28.44 13.92
CA LYS A 29 -30.79 27.47 12.83
C LYS A 29 -31.01 26.00 13.26
N GLY A 30 -31.39 25.75 14.52
CA GLY A 30 -31.78 24.43 15.03
C GLY A 30 -30.63 23.50 15.49
N TYR A 31 -29.40 23.99 15.60
CA TYR A 31 -28.23 23.18 15.96
C TYR A 31 -28.11 22.91 17.46
N ILE A 32 -28.72 23.75 18.29
CA ILE A 32 -28.74 23.60 19.74
C ILE A 32 -30.11 23.07 20.16
N SER A 33 -30.11 21.98 20.93
CA SER A 33 -31.34 21.36 21.42
C SER A 33 -32.13 22.31 22.32
N SER A 34 -33.46 22.29 22.21
CA SER A 34 -34.36 23.01 23.13
C SER A 34 -34.23 22.59 24.60
N LYS A 35 -33.54 21.45 24.85
CA LYS A 35 -33.18 21.00 26.20
C LYS A 35 -31.98 21.74 26.78
N ASP A 36 -31.08 22.24 25.93
CA ASP A 36 -29.86 22.97 26.35
C ASP A 36 -30.06 24.49 26.29
N VAL A 37 -30.78 24.98 25.27
CA VAL A 37 -31.22 26.37 25.15
C VAL A 37 -32.72 26.37 24.90
N VAL A 38 -33.48 26.85 25.88
CA VAL A 38 -34.94 26.91 25.86
C VAL A 38 -35.44 28.03 24.94
N TYR A 39 -34.68 29.13 24.85
CA TYR A 39 -35.02 30.30 24.06
C TYR A 39 -33.76 31.10 23.73
N ALA A 40 -33.68 31.71 22.53
CA ALA A 40 -32.61 32.65 22.20
C ALA A 40 -33.08 33.70 21.18
N ASP A 41 -32.78 34.97 21.44
CA ASP A 41 -32.94 36.11 20.56
C ASP A 41 -31.67 36.99 20.55
N ASP A 42 -31.71 38.15 19.91
CA ASP A 42 -30.53 38.99 19.74
C ASP A 42 -30.00 39.61 21.04
N ASP A 43 -30.80 39.59 22.10
CA ASP A 43 -30.53 40.22 23.40
C ASP A 43 -30.52 39.22 24.57
N ARG A 44 -30.98 37.98 24.38
CA ARG A 44 -31.16 37.00 25.45
C ARG A 44 -30.94 35.56 24.98
N ILE A 45 -30.26 34.76 25.79
CA ILE A 45 -30.18 33.30 25.67
C ILE A 45 -30.66 32.67 26.99
N GLN A 46 -31.68 31.84 26.94
CA GLN A 46 -32.26 31.15 28.09
C GLN A 46 -31.94 29.66 28.04
N THR A 47 -31.35 29.13 29.09
CA THR A 47 -31.11 27.69 29.33
C THR A 47 -32.05 27.23 30.45
N PRO A 48 -32.17 25.92 30.79
CA PRO A 48 -33.01 25.49 31.92
C PRO A 48 -32.60 26.08 33.29
N LEU A 49 -31.34 26.47 33.45
CA LEU A 49 -30.76 26.92 34.73
C LEU A 49 -30.48 28.42 34.77
N TYR A 50 -30.06 28.99 33.65
CA TYR A 50 -29.55 30.36 33.54
C TYR A 50 -30.23 31.13 32.41
N GLU A 51 -30.31 32.44 32.59
CA GLU A 51 -30.70 33.39 31.55
C GLU A 51 -29.54 34.36 31.31
N PHE A 52 -28.94 34.32 30.12
CA PHE A 52 -27.88 35.22 29.71
C PHE A 52 -28.48 36.40 28.95
N VAL A 53 -28.25 37.62 29.40
CA VAL A 53 -28.79 38.85 28.77
C VAL A 53 -27.64 39.71 28.29
N LYS A 54 -27.76 40.19 27.06
CA LYS A 54 -26.79 41.08 26.41
C LYS A 54 -26.93 42.49 26.98
N SER A 55 -25.91 42.93 27.73
CA SER A 55 -25.92 44.28 28.30
C SER A 55 -25.19 45.26 27.39
N THR A 56 -25.91 46.23 26.82
CA THR A 56 -25.32 47.38 26.13
C THR A 56 -25.21 48.55 27.11
N VAL A 57 -24.04 48.71 27.72
CA VAL A 57 -23.78 49.93 28.51
C VAL A 57 -23.56 51.09 27.54
N ILE A 58 -24.61 51.88 27.27
CA ILE A 58 -24.47 53.23 26.73
C ILE A 58 -24.13 54.13 27.92
N SER A 59 -22.85 54.45 28.09
CA SER A 59 -22.39 55.34 29.17
C SER A 59 -22.85 56.77 28.90
N ASN A 60 -23.98 57.16 29.48
CA ASN A 60 -24.43 58.56 29.57
C ASN A 60 -24.64 58.98 31.04
N SER A 61 -23.78 58.51 31.94
CA SER A 61 -23.68 59.04 33.29
C SER A 61 -22.22 59.21 33.66
N GLU A 62 -21.86 60.44 34.02
CA GLU A 62 -20.57 60.89 34.55
C GLU A 62 -20.23 60.24 35.90
N SER A 63 -20.09 58.93 35.90
CA SER A 63 -19.32 58.22 36.91
C SER A 63 -18.40 57.27 36.16
N GLU A 64 -17.38 57.87 35.53
CA GLU A 64 -16.15 57.16 35.25
C GLU A 64 -15.78 56.39 36.51
N SER A 65 -15.78 55.07 36.45
CA SER A 65 -14.98 54.24 37.34
C SER A 65 -13.51 54.52 37.01
N LYS A 66 -13.07 55.75 37.37
CA LYS A 66 -11.66 56.10 37.45
C LYS A 66 -11.01 55.06 38.35
N ASN A 67 -9.81 54.67 37.97
CA ASN A 67 -8.86 54.00 38.83
C ASN A 67 -8.64 54.85 40.10
N ILE A 68 -9.48 54.64 41.11
CA ILE A 68 -9.43 55.36 42.39
C ILE A 68 -8.76 54.43 43.40
N ILE A 69 -7.72 54.94 44.04
CA ILE A 69 -7.13 54.37 45.24
C ILE A 69 -7.77 55.11 46.41
N ASP A 70 -8.67 54.46 47.11
CA ASP A 70 -9.30 54.99 48.32
C ASP A 70 -8.74 54.32 49.58
N LYS A 71 -9.36 54.58 50.74
CA LYS A 71 -8.95 54.03 52.04
C LYS A 71 -9.01 52.50 52.12
N GLN A 72 -9.64 51.83 51.16
CA GLN A 72 -9.74 50.37 51.06
C GLN A 72 -8.70 49.80 50.08
N GLY A 73 -8.00 50.64 49.30
CA GLY A 73 -6.95 50.26 48.35
C GLY A 73 -7.44 50.20 46.89
N ALA A 74 -6.52 50.12 45.92
CA ALA A 74 -6.82 50.25 44.49
C ALA A 74 -7.96 49.34 44.00
N SER A 75 -8.89 49.89 43.24
CA SER A 75 -10.15 49.25 42.82
C SER A 75 -9.98 47.93 42.05
N TRP A 76 -8.86 47.71 41.36
CA TRP A 76 -8.58 46.46 40.63
C TRP A 76 -8.18 45.28 41.54
N PHE A 77 -7.94 45.50 42.84
CA PHE A 77 -7.77 44.42 43.82
C PHE A 77 -9.09 43.96 44.46
N ALA A 78 -10.24 44.47 44.02
CA ALA A 78 -11.55 44.10 44.56
C ALA A 78 -11.85 42.59 44.47
N ASN A 79 -11.32 41.91 43.44
CA ASN A 79 -11.46 40.46 43.25
C ASN A 79 -10.84 39.63 44.39
N PHE A 80 -9.83 40.15 45.08
CA PHE A 80 -9.21 39.48 46.23
C PHE A 80 -9.89 39.83 47.56
N ARG A 81 -10.85 40.76 47.56
CA ARG A 81 -11.58 41.23 48.75
C ARG A 81 -12.98 40.62 48.88
N GLY A 82 -13.35 39.69 47.99
CA GLY A 82 -14.62 38.95 48.06
C GLY A 82 -15.85 39.79 47.72
N VAL A 83 -15.80 40.60 46.65
CA VAL A 83 -16.99 41.25 46.09
C VAL A 83 -17.63 40.32 45.05
N ASP A 84 -18.94 40.09 45.15
CA ASP A 84 -19.77 39.04 44.51
C ASP A 84 -19.85 38.99 42.96
N ASN A 85 -18.94 39.62 42.22
CA ASN A 85 -19.06 39.72 40.75
C ASN A 85 -18.20 38.72 39.95
N ALA A 86 -17.57 37.72 40.59
CA ALA A 86 -16.66 36.78 39.91
C ALA A 86 -17.33 35.47 39.42
N GLU A 87 -18.49 35.07 39.96
CA GLU A 87 -19.14 33.79 39.59
C GLU A 87 -19.86 33.83 38.23
N ASP A 88 -20.31 35.01 37.79
CA ASP A 88 -21.26 35.14 36.68
C ASP A 88 -20.60 34.99 35.29
N ASN A 89 -19.33 35.40 35.12
CA ASN A 89 -18.59 35.18 33.86
C ASN A 89 -18.12 33.73 33.68
N ALA A 90 -17.82 33.01 34.76
CA ALA A 90 -17.39 31.61 34.68
C ALA A 90 -18.52 30.69 34.18
N ALA A 91 -19.78 31.00 34.51
CA ALA A 91 -20.94 30.26 34.02
C ALA A 91 -21.19 30.50 32.52
N TRP A 92 -20.98 31.73 32.02
CA TRP A 92 -21.01 32.05 30.60
C TRP A 92 -19.88 31.35 29.84
N GLN A 93 -18.65 31.43 30.34
CA GLN A 93 -17.49 30.77 29.73
C GLN A 93 -17.69 29.24 29.65
N LYS A 94 -18.09 28.59 30.75
CA LYS A 94 -18.40 27.14 30.73
C LYS A 94 -19.54 26.78 29.77
N PHE A 95 -20.53 27.67 29.61
CA PHE A 95 -21.61 27.45 28.65
C PHE A 95 -21.11 27.59 27.22
N VAL A 96 -20.31 28.61 26.91
CA VAL A 96 -19.66 28.80 25.60
C VAL A 96 -18.73 27.62 25.30
N GLU A 97 -17.90 27.19 26.25
CA GLU A 97 -17.04 26.01 26.14
C GLU A 97 -17.85 24.75 25.90
N LYS A 98 -18.97 24.54 26.60
CA LYS A 98 -19.85 23.37 26.37
C LYS A 98 -20.48 23.40 24.97
N ILE A 99 -20.89 24.57 24.48
CA ILE A 99 -21.44 24.71 23.12
C ILE A 99 -20.34 24.58 22.06
N ALA A 100 -19.16 25.13 22.31
CA ALA A 100 -17.99 25.02 21.45
C ALA A 100 -17.51 23.57 21.40
N ASP A 101 -17.39 22.86 22.53
CA ASP A 101 -17.03 21.45 22.60
C ASP A 101 -18.10 20.58 21.92
N TYR A 102 -19.39 20.89 22.09
CA TYR A 102 -20.46 20.25 21.31
C TYR A 102 -20.32 20.49 19.81
N PHE A 103 -19.99 21.72 19.41
CA PHE A 103 -19.81 22.11 18.02
C PHE A 103 -18.55 21.47 17.43
N HIS A 104 -17.40 21.51 18.11
CA HIS A 104 -16.16 20.88 17.69
C HIS A 104 -16.29 19.35 17.66
N ARG A 105 -16.92 18.70 18.65
CA ARG A 105 -17.22 17.26 18.56
C ARG A 105 -18.13 16.91 17.35
N LYS A 106 -18.97 17.84 16.90
CA LYS A 106 -19.90 17.64 15.78
C LYS A 106 -19.37 18.05 14.41
N PHE A 107 -18.49 19.03 14.36
CA PHE A 107 -18.09 19.75 13.15
C PHE A 107 -16.56 19.88 13.01
N SER A 108 -15.76 19.28 13.89
CA SER A 108 -14.29 19.37 13.88
C SER A 108 -13.70 18.95 12.53
N PHE A 109 -12.77 19.81 12.10
CA PHE A 109 -11.73 19.56 11.13
C PHE A 109 -10.75 18.54 11.76
N LEU A 110 -11.02 17.25 11.61
CA LEU A 110 -10.10 16.21 12.06
C LEU A 110 -8.99 16.09 11.02
N GLU A 111 -7.82 16.67 11.30
CA GLU A 111 -6.59 16.47 10.51
C GLU A 111 -5.84 15.18 10.91
N TYR A 112 -6.25 14.44 11.95
CA TYR A 112 -5.56 13.20 12.31
C TYR A 112 -6.37 12.30 13.25
N ALA A 113 -6.40 11.00 12.99
CA ALA A 113 -6.81 9.98 13.95
C ALA A 113 -5.80 8.84 13.92
N GLU A 114 -5.05 8.66 15.00
CA GLU A 114 -4.12 7.53 15.12
C GLU A 114 -4.89 6.22 15.13
N VAL A 115 -4.45 5.28 14.29
CA VAL A 115 -4.94 3.90 14.29
C VAL A 115 -4.59 3.27 15.63
N ASN A 116 -5.61 2.82 16.36
CA ASN A 116 -5.43 2.17 17.67
C ASN A 116 -4.52 0.93 17.51
N GLN A 117 -3.33 0.96 18.12
CA GLN A 117 -2.33 -0.10 17.99
C GLN A 117 -2.84 -1.49 18.43
N SER A 118 -3.76 -1.55 19.40
CA SER A 118 -4.37 -2.82 19.85
C SER A 118 -5.40 -3.39 18.84
N LYS A 119 -6.02 -2.52 18.03
CA LYS A 119 -6.85 -2.94 16.88
C LYS A 119 -5.98 -3.36 15.70
N LEU A 120 -4.79 -2.78 15.55
CA LEU A 120 -3.88 -3.04 14.43
C LEU A 120 -3.45 -4.52 14.34
N GLU A 121 -3.10 -5.18 15.44
CA GLU A 121 -2.70 -6.61 15.39
C GLU A 121 -3.86 -7.53 14.98
N LYS A 122 -5.06 -7.29 15.51
CA LYS A 122 -6.27 -8.02 15.10
C LYS A 122 -6.56 -7.82 13.62
N GLN A 123 -6.43 -6.58 13.14
CA GLN A 123 -6.60 -6.22 11.74
C GLN A 123 -5.55 -6.89 10.86
N LYS A 124 -4.27 -6.91 11.25
CA LYS A 124 -3.22 -7.62 10.50
C LYS A 124 -3.50 -9.12 10.37
N ASN A 125 -3.94 -9.77 11.46
CA ASN A 125 -4.28 -11.20 11.43
C ASN A 125 -5.45 -11.47 10.48
N PHE A 126 -6.45 -10.58 10.50
CA PHE A 126 -7.60 -10.62 9.61
C PHE A 126 -7.23 -10.40 8.13
N GLN A 127 -6.36 -9.44 7.85
CA GLN A 127 -5.83 -9.17 6.50
C GLN A 127 -5.03 -10.38 5.99
N LYS A 128 -4.19 -11.00 6.84
CA LYS A 128 -3.47 -12.24 6.49
C LYS A 128 -4.42 -13.41 6.22
N LEU A 129 -5.54 -13.52 6.93
CA LEU A 129 -6.57 -14.51 6.63
C LEU A 129 -7.23 -14.24 5.27
N SER A 130 -7.58 -12.97 5.00
CA SER A 130 -8.17 -12.54 3.72
C SER A 130 -7.25 -12.85 2.54
N ILE A 131 -5.94 -12.59 2.67
CA ILE A 131 -4.95 -12.98 1.68
C ILE A 131 -4.97 -14.50 1.45
N ARG A 132 -4.99 -15.31 2.53
CA ARG A 132 -5.01 -16.77 2.40
C ARG A 132 -6.25 -17.26 1.66
N ASN A 133 -7.43 -16.72 1.95
CA ASN A 133 -8.67 -17.11 1.29
C ASN A 133 -8.63 -16.84 -0.21
N VAL A 134 -8.20 -15.63 -0.60
CA VAL A 134 -8.07 -15.23 -2.01
C VAL A 134 -7.04 -16.10 -2.73
N MET A 135 -5.88 -16.32 -2.13
CA MET A 135 -4.85 -17.18 -2.71
C MET A 135 -5.35 -18.62 -2.83
N ALA A 136 -5.96 -19.18 -1.80
CA ALA A 136 -6.54 -20.52 -1.86
C ALA A 136 -7.59 -20.66 -2.96
N PHE A 137 -8.42 -19.63 -3.16
CA PHE A 137 -9.46 -19.61 -4.17
C PHE A 137 -8.91 -19.63 -5.61
N PHE A 138 -7.86 -18.84 -5.90
CA PHE A 138 -7.35 -18.66 -7.27
C PHE A 138 -6.12 -19.51 -7.63
N ILE A 139 -5.22 -19.76 -6.68
CA ILE A 139 -3.97 -20.51 -6.90
C ILE A 139 -3.95 -21.87 -6.20
N GLY A 140 -5.01 -22.21 -5.46
CA GLY A 140 -5.15 -23.46 -4.71
C GLY A 140 -4.40 -23.46 -3.38
N GLU A 141 -4.35 -24.62 -2.72
CA GLU A 141 -3.70 -24.81 -1.40
C GLU A 141 -2.15 -24.86 -1.47
N LYS A 142 -1.55 -24.04 -2.33
CA LYS A 142 -0.08 -23.94 -2.40
C LYS A 142 0.45 -23.30 -1.12
N PRO A 143 1.60 -23.76 -0.58
CA PRO A 143 2.21 -23.13 0.58
C PRO A 143 2.65 -21.71 0.22
N ILE A 144 2.05 -20.73 0.89
CA ILE A 144 2.40 -19.32 0.80
C ILE A 144 2.96 -18.82 2.12
N GLN A 145 3.89 -17.87 2.02
CA GLN A 145 4.38 -17.07 3.13
C GLN A 145 3.88 -15.64 2.92
N ILE A 146 3.41 -15.00 3.99
CA ILE A 146 2.89 -13.64 3.97
C ILE A 146 3.71 -12.82 4.95
N GLU A 147 4.47 -11.88 4.41
CA GLU A 147 5.34 -10.99 5.16
C GLU A 147 4.81 -9.56 5.06
N ASP A 148 4.94 -8.80 6.14
CA ASP A 148 4.60 -7.38 6.14
C ASP A 148 5.62 -6.67 5.22
N ASP A 149 5.16 -5.75 4.36
CA ASP A 149 6.04 -4.94 3.52
C ASP A 149 6.42 -3.65 4.27
N PRO A 150 7.63 -3.54 4.85
CA PRO A 150 8.03 -2.38 5.63
C PRO A 150 8.19 -1.12 4.77
N GLU A 151 8.42 -1.26 3.47
CA GLU A 151 8.52 -0.15 2.52
C GLU A 151 7.15 0.23 1.92
N GLY A 152 6.11 -0.57 2.20
CA GLY A 152 4.78 -0.48 1.58
C GLY A 152 3.68 0.15 2.43
N CYS A 153 3.97 0.68 3.62
CA CYS A 153 3.00 1.50 4.37
C CYS A 153 2.83 2.85 3.66
N PHE A 154 1.93 2.90 2.68
CA PHE A 154 1.51 4.15 2.07
C PHE A 154 0.40 4.75 2.92
N ARG A 155 0.42 6.08 3.07
CA ARG A 155 -0.71 6.77 3.63
C ARG A 155 -1.65 7.15 2.48
N ASP A 156 -2.93 6.83 2.62
CA ASP A 156 -3.98 7.13 1.65
C ASP A 156 -4.76 8.34 2.15
N ASP A 157 -4.85 9.38 1.33
CA ASP A 157 -5.52 10.61 1.71
C ASP A 157 -7.04 10.49 1.50
N ILE A 158 -7.76 10.56 2.61
CA ILE A 158 -9.22 10.57 2.64
C ILE A 158 -9.68 12.00 2.90
N TYR A 159 -10.57 12.50 2.07
CA TYR A 159 -11.14 13.84 2.21
C TYR A 159 -12.62 13.74 2.54
N GLY A 160 -13.20 14.74 3.18
CA GLY A 160 -14.65 14.73 3.42
C GLY A 160 -15.25 16.09 3.60
N ALA A 161 -16.57 16.13 3.49
CA ALA A 161 -17.40 17.32 3.68
C ALA A 161 -18.56 17.00 4.62
N VAL A 162 -18.80 17.90 5.57
CA VAL A 162 -19.98 17.89 6.44
C VAL A 162 -21.00 18.84 5.84
N LEU A 163 -22.19 18.32 5.53
CA LEU A 163 -23.26 19.02 4.85
C LEU A 163 -24.44 19.20 5.80
N LYS A 164 -24.97 20.41 5.85
CA LYS A 164 -26.34 20.65 6.31
C LYS A 164 -27.27 20.51 5.12
N LEU A 165 -28.18 19.56 5.19
CA LEU A 165 -29.21 19.37 4.18
C LEU A 165 -30.56 19.76 4.76
N ASN A 166 -31.35 20.52 4.02
CA ASN A 166 -32.72 20.77 4.42
C ASN A 166 -33.68 19.92 3.58
N ILE A 167 -34.12 18.82 4.20
CA ILE A 167 -34.78 17.71 3.53
C ILE A 167 -36.28 17.76 3.81
N THR A 168 -37.08 17.47 2.79
CA THR A 168 -38.54 17.39 2.88
C THR A 168 -39.08 16.19 2.11
N ASP A 169 -40.19 15.63 2.57
CA ASP A 169 -40.97 14.59 1.89
C ASP A 169 -42.02 15.19 0.93
N GLY A 170 -41.97 16.51 0.68
CA GLY A 170 -42.96 17.24 -0.10
C GLY A 170 -44.24 17.60 0.67
N THR A 171 -44.41 17.07 1.89
CA THR A 171 -45.61 17.22 2.73
C THR A 171 -45.28 17.75 4.13
N GLY A 172 -44.69 18.94 4.20
CA GLY A 172 -44.45 19.63 5.47
C GLY A 172 -43.31 20.64 5.44
N GLU A 173 -42.95 21.15 6.61
CA GLU A 173 -41.75 21.97 6.77
C GLU A 173 -40.50 21.11 6.58
N ALA A 174 -39.54 21.64 5.82
CA ALA A 174 -38.26 20.99 5.60
C ALA A 174 -37.48 20.89 6.93
N LYS A 175 -36.88 19.73 7.18
CA LYS A 175 -36.10 19.47 8.38
C LYS A 175 -34.61 19.58 8.07
N PRO A 176 -33.87 20.41 8.82
CA PRO A 176 -32.42 20.43 8.72
C PRO A 176 -31.85 19.14 9.32
N VAL A 177 -31.02 18.44 8.55
CA VAL A 177 -30.26 17.25 8.97
C VAL A 177 -28.80 17.44 8.61
N VAL A 178 -27.90 16.78 9.34
CA VAL A 178 -26.46 16.82 9.05
C VAL A 178 -26.02 15.49 8.46
N GLY A 179 -25.42 15.55 7.27
CA GLY A 179 -24.83 14.39 6.60
C GLY A 179 -23.34 14.58 6.34
N LYS A 180 -22.62 13.48 6.16
CA LYS A 180 -21.21 13.47 5.79
C LYS A 180 -21.03 12.75 4.46
N VAL A 181 -20.19 13.32 3.60
CA VAL A 181 -19.74 12.71 2.34
C VAL A 181 -18.22 12.61 2.39
N ILE A 182 -17.69 11.48 1.95
CA ILE A 182 -16.25 11.20 1.95
C ILE A 182 -15.77 10.92 0.54
N PHE A 183 -14.55 11.34 0.25
CA PHE A 183 -13.86 11.16 -1.00
C PHE A 183 -12.46 10.57 -0.78
N ARG A 184 -11.94 9.92 -1.81
CA ARG A 184 -10.53 9.53 -1.92
C ARG A 184 -9.95 10.04 -3.22
N ASN A 185 -8.63 10.10 -3.30
CA ASN A 185 -7.95 10.32 -4.57
C ASN A 185 -8.30 9.20 -5.56
N LYS A 186 -8.58 9.58 -6.81
CA LYS A 186 -8.68 8.62 -7.92
C LYS A 186 -7.33 7.94 -8.13
N ASP A 187 -7.36 6.66 -8.52
CA ASP A 187 -6.15 5.87 -8.82
C ASP A 187 -5.25 6.53 -9.90
N ASP A 188 -5.79 7.41 -10.75
CA ASP A 188 -5.06 8.15 -11.79
C ASP A 188 -4.51 9.52 -11.33
N GLY A 189 -4.77 9.91 -10.08
CA GLY A 189 -4.38 11.18 -9.48
C GLY A 189 -5.14 12.41 -10.00
N ARG A 190 -6.19 12.25 -10.82
CA ARG A 190 -6.90 13.36 -11.47
C ARG A 190 -8.20 13.72 -10.76
N GLY A 191 -8.08 13.96 -9.46
CA GLY A 191 -9.18 14.43 -8.62
C GLY A 191 -9.72 13.38 -7.68
N LEU A 192 -10.89 13.66 -7.13
CA LEU A 192 -11.48 12.90 -6.03
C LEU A 192 -12.67 12.06 -6.52
N GLU A 193 -12.86 10.90 -5.89
CA GLU A 193 -14.05 10.06 -6.08
C GLU A 193 -14.75 9.77 -4.75
N PRO A 194 -16.10 9.75 -4.72
CA PRO A 194 -16.85 9.56 -3.48
C PRO A 194 -16.80 8.10 -3.01
N ILE A 195 -16.81 7.93 -1.68
CA ILE A 195 -16.81 6.65 -0.98
C ILE A 195 -18.23 6.35 -0.52
N THR A 196 -18.71 5.11 -0.71
CA THR A 196 -20.06 4.72 -0.31
C THR A 196 -20.21 4.62 1.21
N VAL A 197 -21.45 4.75 1.70
CA VAL A 197 -21.80 4.71 3.14
C VAL A 197 -21.33 3.43 3.82
N ASP A 198 -21.41 2.29 3.14
CA ASP A 198 -20.94 1.00 3.68
C ASP A 198 -19.45 1.05 4.04
N ILE A 199 -18.63 1.57 3.11
CA ILE A 199 -17.18 1.68 3.31
C ILE A 199 -16.87 2.70 4.40
N PHE A 200 -17.64 3.79 4.45
CA PHE A 200 -17.47 4.81 5.48
C PHE A 200 -17.79 4.27 6.88
N SER A 201 -18.79 3.40 7.00
CA SER A 201 -19.13 2.76 8.27
C SER A 201 -17.99 1.87 8.78
N ASP A 202 -17.37 1.08 7.90
CA ASP A 202 -16.20 0.25 8.23
C ASP A 202 -14.98 1.07 8.67
N LEU A 203 -14.78 2.25 8.05
CA LEU A 203 -13.73 3.18 8.45
C LEU A 203 -13.96 3.69 9.87
N LYS A 204 -15.18 4.09 10.18
CA LYS A 204 -15.54 4.64 11.50
C LYS A 204 -15.28 3.65 12.63
N ASP A 205 -15.65 2.39 12.44
CA ASP A 205 -15.42 1.34 13.44
C ASP A 205 -13.92 1.10 13.70
N SER A 206 -13.10 1.44 12.71
CA SER A 206 -11.64 1.32 12.74
C SER A 206 -10.94 2.57 13.30
N LEU A 207 -11.58 3.74 13.24
CA LEU A 207 -11.09 4.98 13.84
C LEU A 207 -11.20 4.91 15.38
N SER A 208 -10.21 5.46 16.07
CA SER A 208 -10.29 5.70 17.51
C SER A 208 -11.24 6.89 17.76
N SER A 209 -11.94 6.89 18.91
CA SER A 209 -12.58 8.10 19.39
C SER A 209 -11.49 9.16 19.56
N PHE A 210 -11.63 10.29 18.88
CA PHE A 210 -10.75 11.42 19.06
C PHE A 210 -10.97 11.97 20.48
N GLU A 211 -10.13 11.51 21.40
CA GLU A 211 -9.85 12.24 22.62
C GLU A 211 -8.90 13.34 22.17
N GLY A 212 -9.39 14.58 22.13
CA GLY A 212 -8.60 15.75 21.73
C GLY A 212 -7.46 15.95 22.70
N ASP A 213 -6.39 15.17 22.53
CA ASP A 213 -5.17 15.33 23.28
C ASP A 213 -4.50 16.58 22.76
N GLU A 214 -4.41 17.56 23.66
CA GLU A 214 -3.51 18.70 23.66
C GLU A 214 -2.03 18.23 23.57
N LYS A 215 -1.65 17.50 22.52
CA LYS A 215 -0.25 17.24 22.23
C LYS A 215 0.33 18.47 21.57
N GLU A 216 0.91 19.29 22.44
CA GLU A 216 1.95 20.26 22.12
C GLU A 216 2.86 19.71 21.03
N GLU A 217 3.02 20.53 19.98
CA GLU A 217 4.24 20.66 19.17
C GLU A 217 4.92 19.34 18.79
N ASN A 218 4.43 18.69 17.74
CA ASN A 218 5.33 18.12 16.75
C ASN A 218 4.95 18.71 15.39
N GLU A 219 5.80 19.61 14.90
CA GLU A 219 5.78 20.19 13.56
C GLU A 219 6.05 19.11 12.48
N GLU A 220 5.13 18.17 12.28
CA GLU A 220 5.11 17.35 11.07
C GLU A 220 3.98 17.83 10.14
N GLU A 221 4.40 18.55 9.10
CA GLU A 221 3.67 18.89 7.87
C GLU A 221 2.21 19.31 8.03
N VAL A 222 2.00 20.45 8.72
CA VAL A 222 0.85 21.29 8.44
C VAL A 222 0.93 21.70 6.97
N LEU A 223 0.02 21.19 6.13
CA LEU A 223 -0.12 21.60 4.73
C LEU A 223 -0.09 23.13 4.65
N GLY A 224 0.85 23.70 3.88
CA GLY A 224 0.93 25.16 3.70
C GLY A 224 -0.42 25.75 3.24
N GLU A 225 -0.69 27.02 3.57
CA GLU A 225 -1.98 27.67 3.27
C GLU A 225 -2.45 27.51 1.82
N SER A 226 -1.52 27.46 0.87
CA SER A 226 -1.80 27.18 -0.55
C SER A 226 -2.34 25.77 -0.81
N SER A 227 -1.78 24.75 -0.15
CA SER A 227 -2.22 23.35 -0.27
C SER A 227 -3.59 23.12 0.38
N ARG A 228 -3.89 23.81 1.49
CA ARG A 228 -5.22 23.77 2.12
C ARG A 228 -6.32 24.32 1.21
N ASN A 229 -6.06 25.45 0.53
CA ASN A 229 -7.02 26.04 -0.40
C ASN A 229 -7.26 25.16 -1.63
N GLU A 230 -6.22 24.53 -2.18
CA GLU A 230 -6.35 23.58 -3.28
C GLU A 230 -7.19 22.35 -2.90
N THR A 231 -6.98 21.80 -1.71
CA THR A 231 -7.78 20.67 -1.17
C THR A 231 -9.24 21.06 -0.97
N VAL A 232 -9.53 22.23 -0.40
CA VAL A 232 -10.91 22.72 -0.24
C VAL A 232 -11.60 22.84 -1.60
N ILE A 233 -10.94 23.44 -2.60
CA ILE A 233 -11.50 23.58 -3.95
C ILE A 233 -11.74 22.19 -4.58
N ALA A 234 -10.81 21.25 -4.42
CA ALA A 234 -10.96 19.90 -4.94
C ALA A 234 -12.17 19.16 -4.33
N ILE A 235 -12.38 19.29 -3.02
CA ILE A 235 -13.54 18.71 -2.32
C ILE A 235 -14.85 19.34 -2.79
N LEU A 236 -14.88 20.67 -2.92
CA LEU A 236 -16.09 21.38 -3.39
C LEU A 236 -16.43 21.00 -4.84
N ASN A 237 -15.44 20.88 -5.72
CA ASN A 237 -15.65 20.43 -7.09
C ASN A 237 -16.14 18.97 -7.13
N ALA A 238 -15.57 18.08 -6.32
CA ALA A 238 -15.99 16.69 -6.25
C ALA A 238 -17.40 16.53 -5.67
N LEU A 239 -17.78 17.40 -4.74
CA LEU A 239 -19.13 17.47 -4.21
C LEU A 239 -20.12 17.98 -5.27
N ASP A 240 -19.76 19.02 -6.03
CA ASP A 240 -20.58 19.53 -7.14
C ASP A 240 -20.77 18.45 -8.21
N ASP A 241 -19.69 17.77 -8.61
CA ASP A 241 -19.74 16.62 -9.53
C ASP A 241 -20.68 15.52 -9.02
N LEU A 242 -20.65 15.24 -7.72
CA LEU A 242 -21.51 14.23 -7.09
C LEU A 242 -22.98 14.66 -7.04
N LEU A 243 -23.27 15.91 -6.69
CA LEU A 243 -24.63 16.46 -6.63
C LEU A 243 -25.28 16.58 -8.02
N ASN A 244 -24.47 16.77 -9.06
CA ASN A 244 -24.93 16.85 -10.44
C ASN A 244 -25.12 15.47 -11.12
N LYS A 245 -24.86 14.35 -10.41
CA LYS A 245 -25.23 13.02 -10.90
C LYS A 245 -26.73 12.82 -10.79
N GLU A 246 -27.35 12.30 -11.85
CA GLU A 246 -28.80 12.11 -11.93
C GLU A 246 -29.35 11.16 -10.84
N GLU A 247 -28.56 10.19 -10.37
CA GLU A 247 -28.97 9.22 -9.35
C GLU A 247 -27.79 8.81 -8.43
N GLY A 248 -28.11 8.35 -7.21
CA GLY A 248 -27.17 7.65 -6.33
C GLY A 248 -26.55 8.47 -5.21
N PHE A 249 -26.91 9.75 -5.01
CA PHE A 249 -26.36 10.58 -3.93
C PHE A 249 -26.55 9.94 -2.54
N GLN A 250 -27.68 9.27 -2.32
CA GLN A 250 -28.00 8.59 -1.07
C GLN A 250 -26.98 7.50 -0.70
N ASP A 251 -26.28 6.92 -1.67
CA ASP A 251 -25.31 5.85 -1.44
C ASP A 251 -23.98 6.38 -0.88
N TYR A 252 -23.79 7.70 -0.88
CA TYR A 252 -22.55 8.38 -0.49
C TYR A 252 -22.70 9.31 0.71
N ILE A 253 -23.93 9.53 1.20
CA ILE A 253 -24.20 10.39 2.35
C ILE A 253 -24.56 9.60 3.59
N SER A 254 -23.81 9.82 4.66
CA SER A 254 -24.04 9.18 5.95
C SER A 254 -24.59 10.17 6.97
N PHE A 255 -25.71 9.82 7.59
CA PHE A 255 -26.30 10.54 8.73
C PHE A 255 -25.84 9.83 10.00
N GLU A 256 -24.96 10.44 10.79
CA GLU A 256 -24.37 9.75 11.95
C GLU A 256 -25.11 10.02 13.27
N ASP A 257 -25.80 11.15 13.38
CA ASP A 257 -26.55 11.50 14.59
C ASP A 257 -27.87 10.73 14.59
N GLU A 258 -28.14 9.98 15.66
CA GLU A 258 -29.36 9.18 15.82
C GLU A 258 -30.64 10.02 15.62
N ARG A 259 -30.59 11.32 15.94
CA ARG A 259 -31.70 12.25 15.70
C ARG A 259 -31.94 12.48 14.22
N ASP A 260 -30.87 12.66 13.44
CA ASP A 260 -30.95 12.93 12.01
C ASP A 260 -31.33 11.67 11.25
N GLN A 261 -30.78 10.51 11.63
CA GLN A 261 -31.21 9.19 11.15
C GLN A 261 -32.71 9.00 11.39
N LYS A 262 -33.19 9.17 12.63
CA LYS A 262 -34.60 9.05 12.97
C LYS A 262 -35.47 10.06 12.22
N ALA A 263 -34.98 11.26 11.97
CA ALA A 263 -35.71 12.26 11.20
C ALA A 263 -35.91 11.79 9.75
N ILE A 264 -34.88 11.22 9.13
CA ILE A 264 -34.92 10.65 7.78
C ILE A 264 -35.81 9.41 7.74
N GLU A 265 -35.60 8.44 8.63
CA GLU A 265 -36.45 7.24 8.74
C GLU A 265 -37.92 7.59 8.95
N TYR A 266 -38.21 8.62 9.75
CA TYR A 266 -39.55 9.11 9.96
C TYR A 266 -40.17 9.72 8.70
N MET A 267 -39.40 10.44 7.90
CA MET A 267 -39.86 10.99 6.62
C MET A 267 -40.09 9.86 5.59
N VAL A 268 -39.19 8.88 5.51
CA VAL A 268 -39.31 7.71 4.62
C VAL A 268 -40.51 6.82 5.01
N SER A 269 -40.72 6.58 6.30
CA SER A 269 -41.81 5.72 6.79
C SER A 269 -43.21 6.30 6.61
N ARG A 270 -43.34 7.59 6.27
CA ARG A 270 -44.62 8.22 5.97
C ARG A 270 -45.13 7.94 4.56
N GLY A 271 -44.27 7.53 3.64
CA GLY A 271 -44.71 7.26 2.28
C GLY A 271 -45.16 5.83 2.01
N PRO A 272 -45.85 5.62 0.88
CA PRO A 272 -46.34 4.30 0.50
C PRO A 272 -45.17 3.33 0.30
N ASN A 273 -45.25 2.16 0.94
CA ASN A 273 -44.25 1.08 0.86
C ASN A 273 -42.83 1.43 1.34
N HIS A 274 -42.66 2.46 2.19
CA HIS A 274 -41.34 2.91 2.66
C HIS A 274 -40.38 3.38 1.54
N VAL A 275 -40.93 3.76 0.39
CA VAL A 275 -40.17 4.35 -0.73
C VAL A 275 -40.69 5.77 -0.91
N VAL A 276 -39.84 6.74 -0.60
CA VAL A 276 -40.14 8.18 -0.68
C VAL A 276 -38.96 8.90 -1.29
N ASP A 277 -39.23 9.67 -2.34
CA ASP A 277 -38.27 10.61 -2.88
C ASP A 277 -38.20 11.80 -1.94
N LEU A 278 -37.07 11.92 -1.23
CA LEU A 278 -36.80 13.05 -0.35
C LEU A 278 -36.12 14.16 -1.17
N GLU A 279 -36.70 15.36 -1.11
CA GLU A 279 -36.15 16.51 -1.80
C GLU A 279 -35.26 17.32 -0.83
N CYS A 280 -34.05 17.65 -1.27
CA CYS A 280 -33.17 18.59 -0.58
C CYS A 280 -33.30 19.98 -1.21
N ARG A 281 -33.87 20.94 -0.49
CA ARG A 281 -34.07 22.31 -1.02
C ARG A 281 -32.79 23.14 -1.04
N TYR A 282 -31.91 22.90 -0.07
CA TYR A 282 -30.60 23.54 -0.01
C TYR A 282 -29.61 22.67 0.76
N ALA A 283 -28.36 22.73 0.31
CA ALA A 283 -27.21 22.13 0.97
C ALA A 283 -26.21 23.23 1.34
N GLU A 284 -25.72 23.21 2.58
CA GLU A 284 -24.69 24.13 3.06
C GLU A 284 -23.50 23.30 3.57
N VAL A 285 -22.31 23.55 3.03
CA VAL A 285 -21.08 22.91 3.50
C VAL A 285 -20.68 23.57 4.82
N LEU A 286 -20.73 22.81 5.91
CA LEU A 286 -20.40 23.30 7.25
C LEU A 286 -18.90 23.20 7.53
N SER A 287 -18.27 22.13 7.07
CA SER A 287 -16.82 21.94 7.18
C SER A 287 -16.33 20.94 6.13
N VAL A 288 -15.03 21.00 5.84
CA VAL A 288 -14.31 19.94 5.14
C VAL A 288 -13.28 19.33 6.09
N PHE A 289 -12.81 18.12 5.82
CA PHE A 289 -11.79 17.47 6.63
C PHE A 289 -10.89 16.60 5.76
N HIS A 290 -9.69 16.29 6.27
CA HIS A 290 -8.71 15.42 5.63
C HIS A 290 -8.16 14.45 6.67
N LEU A 291 -8.26 13.16 6.35
CA LEU A 291 -7.81 12.06 7.17
C LEU A 291 -6.71 11.31 6.42
N ASN A 292 -5.56 11.17 7.07
CA ASN A 292 -4.47 10.40 6.53
C ASN A 292 -4.56 8.93 6.98
N TRP A 293 -4.93 8.03 6.07
CA TRP A 293 -5.23 6.62 6.38
C TRP A 293 -4.03 5.72 6.18
N VAL A 294 -3.63 4.97 7.20
CA VAL A 294 -2.50 4.03 7.08
C VAL A 294 -2.95 2.76 6.35
N THR A 295 -2.46 2.59 5.12
CA THR A 295 -2.66 1.34 4.38
C THR A 295 -1.64 0.29 4.84
N SER A 296 -2.06 -0.97 4.86
CA SER A 296 -1.18 -2.09 5.19
C SER A 296 -0.80 -2.83 3.91
N SER A 297 0.48 -3.14 3.76
CA SER A 297 1.01 -3.82 2.59
C SER A 297 1.72 -5.11 2.98
N TYR A 298 1.61 -6.11 2.11
CA TYR A 298 2.13 -7.45 2.32
C TYR A 298 2.76 -7.99 1.05
N ILE A 299 3.87 -8.71 1.23
CA ILE A 299 4.49 -9.51 0.19
C ILE A 299 4.06 -10.96 0.39
N VAL A 300 3.50 -11.55 -0.68
CA VAL A 300 3.13 -12.95 -0.73
C VAL A 300 4.19 -13.72 -1.51
N SER A 301 4.86 -14.61 -0.80
CA SER A 301 5.93 -15.45 -1.35
C SER A 301 5.43 -16.88 -1.56
N GLN A 302 5.69 -17.43 -2.74
CA GLN A 302 5.48 -18.85 -3.04
C GLN A 302 6.82 -19.54 -3.05
N THR A 303 6.94 -20.68 -2.36
CA THR A 303 8.21 -21.44 -2.30
C THR A 303 9.44 -20.61 -1.87
N GLY A 304 9.21 -19.56 -1.07
CA GLY A 304 10.25 -18.64 -0.58
C GLY A 304 10.66 -17.52 -1.55
N LEU A 305 9.97 -17.36 -2.69
CA LEU A 305 10.20 -16.25 -3.62
C LEU A 305 8.99 -15.30 -3.67
N PRO A 306 9.19 -13.98 -3.65
CA PRO A 306 8.11 -13.00 -3.72
C PRO A 306 7.37 -13.08 -5.06
N THR A 307 6.04 -13.13 -5.01
CA THR A 307 5.20 -13.33 -6.20
C THR A 307 4.11 -12.27 -6.37
N PHE A 308 3.44 -11.89 -5.27
CA PHE A 308 2.37 -10.91 -5.29
C PHE A 308 2.58 -9.87 -4.19
N LYS A 309 2.17 -8.64 -4.49
CA LYS A 309 2.06 -7.57 -3.49
C LYS A 309 0.59 -7.31 -3.25
N VAL A 310 0.20 -7.34 -1.98
CA VAL A 310 -1.18 -7.12 -1.53
C VAL A 310 -1.24 -5.87 -0.68
N ASN A 311 -2.12 -4.94 -1.04
CA ASN A 311 -2.35 -3.72 -0.28
C ASN A 311 -3.78 -3.72 0.25
N PHE A 312 -3.96 -3.38 1.52
CA PHE A 312 -5.25 -3.13 2.13
C PHE A 312 -5.44 -1.63 2.28
N GLY A 313 -6.33 -1.10 1.47
CA GLY A 313 -6.76 0.28 1.53
C GLY A 313 -7.83 0.52 2.59
N VAL A 314 -8.46 1.68 2.44
CA VAL A 314 -9.65 2.13 3.17
C VAL A 314 -10.72 1.02 3.27
N GLY A 315 -11.24 0.78 4.48
CA GLY A 315 -12.26 -0.24 4.72
C GLY A 315 -11.78 -1.68 4.51
N ASN A 316 -10.48 -1.97 4.72
CA ASN A 316 -9.86 -3.27 4.43
C ASN A 316 -10.08 -3.77 3.00
N ARG A 317 -10.24 -2.86 2.04
CA ARG A 317 -10.36 -3.23 0.63
C ARG A 317 -9.02 -3.69 0.09
N MET A 318 -8.98 -4.92 -0.38
CA MET A 318 -7.77 -5.59 -0.84
C MET A 318 -7.52 -5.29 -2.31
N SER A 319 -6.29 -4.89 -2.62
CA SER A 319 -5.75 -4.81 -3.97
C SER A 319 -4.57 -5.76 -4.12
N VAL A 320 -4.50 -6.51 -5.21
CA VAL A 320 -3.44 -7.49 -5.47
C VAL A 320 -2.77 -7.17 -6.80
N SER A 321 -1.44 -7.13 -6.80
CA SER A 321 -0.61 -6.92 -7.98
C SER A 321 0.44 -8.02 -8.11
N CYS A 322 0.83 -8.35 -9.34
CA CYS A 322 1.88 -9.32 -9.59
C CYS A 322 3.25 -8.64 -9.57
N MET A 323 4.15 -9.10 -8.70
CA MET A 323 5.52 -8.57 -8.60
C MET A 323 6.46 -9.15 -9.68
N VAL A 324 6.02 -10.20 -10.38
CA VAL A 324 6.83 -10.94 -11.35
C VAL A 324 6.77 -10.31 -12.75
N CYS A 325 5.66 -9.63 -13.08
CA CYS A 325 5.56 -8.85 -14.32
C CYS A 325 5.54 -7.36 -14.03
N SER A 326 6.02 -6.57 -14.99
CA SER A 326 5.85 -5.11 -15.02
C SER A 326 4.46 -4.68 -15.47
N ASP A 327 3.45 -5.52 -15.25
CA ASP A 327 2.07 -5.21 -15.60
C ASP A 327 1.54 -4.19 -14.58
N PRO A 328 1.14 -2.97 -15.01
CA PRO A 328 0.59 -1.98 -14.09
C PRO A 328 -0.80 -2.39 -13.58
N ASP A 329 -1.47 -3.31 -14.25
CA ASP A 329 -2.84 -3.69 -13.92
C ASP A 329 -2.88 -4.53 -12.63
N LYS A 330 -3.75 -4.11 -11.71
CA LYS A 330 -4.04 -4.86 -10.49
C LYS A 330 -4.89 -6.08 -10.85
N LEU A 331 -4.48 -7.26 -10.38
CA LEU A 331 -5.23 -8.52 -10.52
C LEU A 331 -6.56 -8.46 -9.75
N ILE A 332 -6.56 -7.73 -8.64
CA ILE A 332 -7.74 -7.38 -7.84
C ILE A 332 -7.57 -5.91 -7.48
N ASN A 333 -8.58 -5.07 -7.73
CA ASN A 333 -8.55 -3.66 -7.35
C ASN A 333 -9.67 -3.37 -6.34
N ASN A 334 -9.32 -3.05 -5.10
CA ASN A 334 -10.27 -2.67 -4.06
C ASN A 334 -11.45 -3.65 -3.91
N ASN A 335 -11.14 -4.95 -3.77
CA ASN A 335 -12.11 -6.06 -3.75
C ASN A 335 -12.91 -6.25 -5.04
N ARG A 336 -12.51 -5.63 -6.15
CA ARG A 336 -13.14 -5.82 -7.47
C ARG A 336 -12.27 -6.67 -8.36
N ILE A 337 -12.90 -7.57 -9.10
CA ILE A 337 -12.26 -8.45 -10.06
C ILE A 337 -13.02 -8.40 -11.37
N PHE A 338 -12.30 -8.44 -12.49
CA PHE A 338 -12.90 -8.62 -13.80
C PHE A 338 -12.77 -10.09 -14.19
N ALA A 339 -13.91 -10.75 -14.39
CA ALA A 339 -13.94 -12.16 -14.78
C ALA A 339 -15.06 -12.42 -15.80
N GLY A 340 -14.81 -13.36 -16.71
CA GLY A 340 -15.76 -13.83 -17.70
C GLY A 340 -15.24 -15.12 -18.32
N GLU A 341 -16.11 -15.89 -18.99
CA GLU A 341 -15.66 -17.09 -19.72
C GLU A 341 -14.75 -16.72 -20.90
N THR A 342 -14.94 -15.52 -21.46
CA THR A 342 -14.07 -14.91 -22.47
C THR A 342 -13.69 -13.49 -22.06
N ARG A 343 -12.63 -12.94 -22.68
CA ARG A 343 -12.19 -11.56 -22.40
C ARG A 343 -13.21 -10.51 -22.87
N SER A 344 -14.03 -10.83 -23.87
CA SER A 344 -15.11 -9.96 -24.35
C SER A 344 -16.33 -9.94 -23.42
N ASP A 345 -16.49 -10.97 -22.59
CA ASP A 345 -17.62 -11.12 -21.66
C ASP A 345 -17.19 -10.86 -20.20
N ALA A 346 -16.04 -10.22 -19.99
CA ALA A 346 -15.54 -9.94 -18.66
C ALA A 346 -16.42 -8.88 -17.99
N ILE A 347 -17.04 -9.28 -16.87
CA ILE A 347 -17.87 -8.40 -16.04
C ILE A 347 -17.12 -8.17 -14.72
N GLU A 348 -17.36 -7.01 -14.12
CA GLU A 348 -16.84 -6.68 -12.80
C GLU A 348 -17.65 -7.37 -11.70
N TYR A 349 -16.97 -8.05 -10.78
CA TYR A 349 -17.55 -8.64 -9.58
C TYR A 349 -16.92 -8.02 -8.33
N VAL A 350 -17.73 -7.78 -7.30
CA VAL A 350 -17.26 -7.38 -5.98
C VAL A 350 -17.13 -8.65 -5.12
N ILE A 351 -15.96 -8.87 -4.54
CA ILE A 351 -15.67 -10.00 -3.66
C ILE A 351 -15.60 -9.58 -2.19
N ASN A 352 -15.86 -10.54 -1.30
CA ASN A 352 -15.56 -10.43 0.12
C ASN A 352 -14.38 -11.39 0.48
N PRO A 353 -13.13 -10.89 0.55
CA PRO A 353 -11.94 -11.70 0.86
C PRO A 353 -11.98 -12.45 2.19
N GLU A 354 -12.83 -12.02 3.11
CA GLU A 354 -12.95 -12.59 4.46
C GLU A 354 -13.58 -13.98 4.44
N LEU A 355 -14.37 -14.26 3.40
CA LEU A 355 -15.05 -15.53 3.21
C LEU A 355 -14.26 -16.44 2.27
N ASN A 356 -14.21 -17.74 2.56
CA ASN A 356 -13.48 -18.72 1.75
C ASN A 356 -14.01 -18.82 0.30
N ASN A 357 -15.30 -18.56 0.09
CA ASN A 357 -15.93 -18.50 -1.24
C ASN A 357 -15.94 -17.09 -1.84
N LEU A 358 -15.23 -16.15 -1.21
CA LEU A 358 -15.17 -14.74 -1.60
C LEU A 358 -16.53 -14.02 -1.59
N GLY A 359 -17.52 -14.53 -0.84
CA GLY A 359 -18.88 -13.98 -0.81
C GLY A 359 -19.70 -14.22 -2.08
N LEU A 360 -19.20 -15.05 -3.01
CA LEU A 360 -19.86 -15.35 -4.27
C LEU A 360 -20.81 -16.55 -4.13
N ASP A 361 -21.94 -16.51 -4.82
CA ASP A 361 -22.78 -17.69 -4.99
C ASP A 361 -22.04 -18.77 -5.82
N PRO A 362 -22.43 -20.05 -5.72
CA PRO A 362 -21.71 -21.14 -6.36
C PRO A 362 -21.52 -21.00 -7.88
N LEU A 363 -22.50 -20.43 -8.59
CA LEU A 363 -22.47 -20.31 -10.04
C LEU A 363 -21.52 -19.18 -10.46
N THR A 364 -21.60 -18.02 -9.79
CA THR A 364 -20.66 -16.92 -10.00
C THR A 364 -19.24 -17.32 -9.61
N ALA A 365 -19.06 -18.08 -8.53
CA ALA A 365 -17.75 -18.57 -8.11
C ALA A 365 -17.09 -19.45 -9.18
N GLU A 366 -17.85 -20.27 -9.91
CA GLU A 366 -17.31 -21.07 -11.02
C GLU A 366 -16.87 -20.20 -12.21
N ILE A 367 -17.66 -19.19 -12.58
CA ILE A 367 -17.31 -18.24 -13.65
C ILE A 367 -16.01 -17.51 -13.29
N VAL A 368 -15.93 -17.00 -12.07
CA VAL A 368 -14.75 -16.31 -11.55
C VAL A 368 -13.53 -17.23 -11.49
N LYS A 369 -13.70 -18.49 -11.07
CA LYS A 369 -12.62 -19.49 -11.08
C LYS A 369 -12.14 -19.85 -12.48
N LYS A 370 -13.03 -19.88 -13.47
CA LYS A 370 -12.67 -20.12 -14.87
C LYS A 370 -11.90 -18.92 -15.46
N GLY A 371 -12.39 -17.70 -15.21
CA GLY A 371 -11.75 -16.47 -15.69
C GLY A 371 -10.41 -16.18 -15.01
N ASN A 372 -10.27 -16.57 -13.72
CA ASN A 372 -9.10 -16.48 -12.83
C ASN A 372 -8.10 -15.39 -13.22
N PRO A 373 -8.11 -14.20 -12.59
CA PRO A 373 -7.19 -13.11 -12.94
C PRO A 373 -5.71 -13.50 -12.77
N PHE A 374 -5.39 -14.52 -11.98
CA PHE A 374 -4.03 -15.00 -11.77
C PHE A 374 -3.55 -15.98 -12.85
N HIS A 375 -4.41 -16.42 -13.80
CA HIS A 375 -4.10 -17.53 -14.71
C HIS A 375 -2.88 -17.29 -15.60
N ASN A 376 -2.49 -16.04 -15.83
CA ASN A 376 -1.33 -15.65 -16.63
C ASN A 376 -0.12 -15.21 -15.81
N HIS A 377 -0.17 -15.31 -14.49
CA HIS A 377 0.81 -14.70 -13.60
C HIS A 377 1.51 -15.74 -12.72
N ALA A 378 2.77 -15.45 -12.39
CA ALA A 378 3.57 -16.23 -11.43
C ALA A 378 3.55 -17.77 -11.67
N PHE A 379 3.88 -18.21 -12.88
CA PHE A 379 4.17 -19.63 -13.13
C PHE A 379 5.51 -19.99 -12.51
N GLU A 380 5.55 -21.08 -11.74
CA GLU A 380 6.80 -21.64 -11.25
C GLU A 380 7.56 -22.26 -12.43
N VAL A 381 8.77 -21.76 -12.67
CA VAL A 381 9.71 -22.32 -13.64
C VAL A 381 10.88 -22.91 -12.87
N SER A 382 11.02 -24.23 -12.99
CA SER A 382 12.12 -24.98 -12.41
C SER A 382 12.87 -25.72 -13.50
N CYS A 383 14.17 -25.45 -13.62
CA CYS A 383 15.04 -26.13 -14.58
C CYS A 383 16.35 -26.57 -13.93
N LYS A 384 16.82 -27.75 -14.34
CA LYS A 384 18.12 -28.29 -13.89
C LYS A 384 19.18 -27.84 -14.88
N HIS A 385 20.13 -27.02 -14.44
CA HIS A 385 21.30 -26.71 -15.24
C HIS A 385 22.29 -27.88 -15.17
N THR A 386 22.59 -28.46 -16.32
CA THR A 386 23.63 -29.48 -16.47
C THR A 386 25.03 -28.94 -16.15
N ARG A 387 25.21 -27.61 -16.20
CA ARG A 387 26.51 -26.97 -16.12
C ARG A 387 26.98 -26.61 -14.71
N PHE A 388 26.06 -26.27 -13.81
CA PHE A 388 26.38 -25.75 -12.48
C PHE A 388 25.89 -26.63 -11.33
N GLU A 389 25.26 -27.78 -11.62
CA GLU A 389 24.59 -28.65 -10.63
C GLU A 389 23.59 -27.93 -9.69
N THR A 390 23.25 -26.67 -9.99
CA THR A 390 22.26 -25.86 -9.27
C THR A 390 20.92 -25.89 -9.99
N GLU A 391 19.84 -26.16 -9.25
CA GLU A 391 18.48 -25.99 -9.74
C GLU A 391 18.16 -24.49 -9.85
N CYS A 392 17.83 -24.02 -11.06
CA CYS A 392 17.28 -22.68 -11.22
C CYS A 392 15.78 -22.75 -10.98
N ARG A 393 15.30 -22.01 -9.98
CA ARG A 393 13.88 -21.81 -9.68
C ARG A 393 13.57 -20.33 -9.72
N LYS A 394 12.52 -19.96 -10.45
CA LYS A 394 11.98 -18.60 -10.46
C LYS A 394 10.52 -18.61 -10.86
N PHE A 395 9.84 -17.49 -10.63
CA PHE A 395 8.51 -17.24 -11.16
C PHE A 395 8.60 -16.43 -12.45
N ALA A 396 7.70 -16.69 -13.39
CA ALA A 396 7.54 -15.92 -14.62
C ALA A 396 6.07 -15.87 -15.06
N CYS A 397 5.64 -14.76 -15.65
CA CYS A 397 4.28 -14.60 -16.19
C CYS A 397 4.18 -15.14 -17.63
N LEU A 398 2.96 -15.31 -18.16
CA LEU A 398 2.67 -15.99 -19.43
C LEU A 398 3.53 -15.45 -20.60
N ASN A 399 3.68 -14.12 -20.66
CA ASN A 399 4.46 -13.42 -21.68
C ASN A 399 5.96 -13.75 -21.68
N LYS A 400 6.50 -14.25 -20.54
CA LYS A 400 7.90 -14.60 -20.34
C LYS A 400 8.17 -16.10 -20.32
N ILE A 401 7.14 -16.93 -20.49
CA ILE A 401 7.27 -18.38 -20.50
C ILE A 401 7.01 -19.01 -21.87
N PHE A 402 7.60 -20.18 -22.05
CA PHE A 402 7.48 -21.04 -23.21
C PHE A 402 7.01 -22.41 -22.72
N LYS A 403 5.88 -22.89 -23.23
CA LYS A 403 5.28 -24.17 -22.83
C LYS A 403 5.60 -25.22 -23.89
N VAL A 404 6.13 -26.37 -23.46
CA VAL A 404 6.42 -27.50 -24.34
C VAL A 404 5.70 -28.73 -23.86
N THR A 405 4.88 -29.28 -24.74
CA THR A 405 4.12 -30.50 -24.48
C THR A 405 4.85 -31.69 -25.10
N GLN A 406 5.27 -32.64 -24.27
CA GLN A 406 5.98 -33.85 -24.69
C GLN A 406 5.18 -35.09 -24.32
N LYS A 407 5.17 -36.10 -25.20
CA LYS A 407 4.70 -37.44 -24.85
C LYS A 407 5.76 -38.13 -23.99
N VAL A 408 5.36 -38.55 -22.79
CA VAL A 408 6.19 -39.32 -21.87
C VAL A 408 6.14 -40.78 -22.29
N GLU A 409 7.25 -41.51 -22.15
CA GLU A 409 7.39 -42.93 -22.55
C GLU A 409 6.29 -43.86 -21.99
N LYS A 410 5.65 -43.48 -20.87
CA LYS A 410 4.53 -44.21 -20.26
C LYS A 410 3.14 -43.87 -20.84
N GLY A 411 3.07 -43.23 -22.01
CA GLY A 411 1.80 -42.85 -22.66
C GLY A 411 1.12 -41.61 -22.09
N GLY A 412 1.79 -40.88 -21.18
CA GLY A 412 1.29 -39.62 -20.62
C GLY A 412 1.71 -38.40 -21.43
N ILE A 413 1.06 -37.27 -21.23
CA ILE A 413 1.48 -35.98 -21.78
C ILE A 413 2.06 -35.16 -20.61
N SER A 414 3.33 -34.73 -20.72
CA SER A 414 3.92 -33.77 -19.77
C SER A 414 4.06 -32.41 -20.44
N THR A 415 3.65 -31.34 -19.76
CA THR A 415 3.88 -29.96 -20.21
C THR A 415 4.97 -29.35 -19.34
N LYS A 416 6.09 -28.98 -19.96
CA LYS A 416 7.15 -28.21 -19.29
C LYS A 416 6.95 -26.74 -19.52
N ILE A 417 7.15 -25.96 -18.47
CA ILE A 417 7.17 -24.49 -18.52
C ILE A 417 8.61 -24.05 -18.42
N LEU A 418 9.07 -23.30 -19.41
CA LEU A 418 10.45 -22.82 -19.54
C LEU A 418 10.44 -21.30 -19.71
N CYS A 419 11.59 -20.67 -19.54
CA CYS A 419 11.72 -19.24 -19.78
C CYS A 419 11.93 -18.98 -21.27
N ARG A 420 11.26 -17.97 -21.83
CA ARG A 420 11.55 -17.51 -23.19
C ARG A 420 12.97 -16.95 -23.29
N ASP A 421 13.31 -16.06 -22.36
CA ASP A 421 14.61 -15.36 -22.32
C ASP A 421 15.63 -16.18 -21.49
N CYS A 422 15.71 -17.49 -21.71
CA CYS A 422 16.67 -18.33 -20.98
C CYS A 422 18.09 -18.04 -21.51
N PRO A 423 19.06 -17.68 -20.65
CA PRO A 423 20.44 -17.43 -21.12
C PRO A 423 21.20 -18.72 -21.48
N TYR A 424 20.56 -19.90 -21.32
CA TYR A 424 21.17 -21.20 -21.50
C TYR A 424 20.59 -21.93 -22.72
N PRO A 425 21.31 -21.95 -23.86
CA PRO A 425 20.84 -22.56 -25.10
C PRO A 425 20.62 -24.08 -24.99
N GLU A 426 21.23 -24.74 -24.00
CA GLU A 426 21.03 -26.16 -23.68
C GLU A 426 19.66 -26.45 -23.03
N ILE A 427 18.88 -25.41 -22.73
CA ILE A 427 17.52 -25.54 -22.22
C ILE A 427 16.53 -25.04 -23.26
N VAL A 428 16.69 -23.79 -23.71
CA VAL A 428 15.86 -23.20 -24.75
C VAL A 428 16.75 -22.55 -25.79
N SER A 429 16.56 -22.88 -27.05
CA SER A 429 17.27 -22.28 -28.17
C SER A 429 16.30 -21.74 -29.20
N GLU A 430 16.61 -20.56 -29.74
CA GLU A 430 15.87 -19.99 -30.85
C GLU A 430 16.50 -20.40 -32.18
N TYR A 431 15.69 -20.93 -33.08
CA TYR A 431 16.07 -21.26 -34.45
C TYR A 431 14.95 -20.80 -35.40
N ASP A 432 15.28 -19.99 -36.41
CA ASP A 432 14.31 -19.47 -37.38
C ASP A 432 13.09 -18.77 -36.74
N GLY A 433 13.34 -17.95 -35.71
CA GLY A 433 12.30 -17.21 -34.99
C GLY A 433 11.41 -18.06 -34.07
N LYS A 434 11.73 -19.35 -33.90
CA LYS A 434 10.96 -20.28 -33.04
C LYS A 434 11.83 -20.79 -31.90
N LEU A 435 11.22 -20.88 -30.72
CA LEU A 435 11.86 -21.45 -29.53
C LEU A 435 11.71 -22.97 -29.53
N TYR A 436 12.80 -23.65 -29.21
CA TYR A 436 12.87 -25.10 -29.08
C TYR A 436 13.40 -25.46 -27.70
N TYR A 437 12.81 -26.50 -27.09
CA TYR A 437 13.34 -27.11 -25.88
C TYR A 437 14.37 -28.18 -26.25
N THR A 438 15.59 -28.05 -25.73
CA THR A 438 16.79 -28.74 -26.24
C THR A 438 17.49 -29.61 -25.18
N PRO A 439 16.78 -30.49 -24.44
CA PRO A 439 17.36 -31.21 -23.30
C PRO A 439 18.48 -32.20 -23.66
N ASP A 440 18.49 -32.66 -24.90
CA ASP A 440 19.46 -33.62 -25.42
C ASP A 440 20.65 -32.94 -26.11
N MET A 441 20.63 -31.61 -26.20
CA MET A 441 21.73 -30.82 -26.75
C MET A 441 22.64 -30.37 -25.62
N VAL A 442 23.93 -30.28 -25.92
CA VAL A 442 24.93 -29.70 -25.03
C VAL A 442 25.71 -28.66 -25.80
N PHE A 443 26.01 -27.54 -25.14
CA PHE A 443 26.85 -26.51 -25.74
C PHE A 443 28.30 -26.97 -25.78
N CYS A 444 28.86 -27.06 -26.98
CA CYS A 444 30.24 -27.42 -27.24
C CYS A 444 31.08 -26.15 -27.37
N ARG A 445 32.01 -25.93 -26.42
CA ARG A 445 32.82 -24.70 -26.34
C ARG A 445 33.84 -24.55 -27.47
N ASP A 446 34.34 -25.65 -27.99
CA ASP A 446 35.28 -25.67 -29.11
C ASP A 446 34.66 -25.18 -30.43
N THR A 447 33.38 -25.47 -30.64
CA THR A 447 32.63 -25.07 -31.85
C THR A 447 31.68 -23.91 -31.63
N MET A 448 31.54 -23.44 -30.38
CA MET A 448 30.57 -22.43 -29.95
C MET A 448 29.14 -22.73 -30.47
N SER A 449 28.75 -24.00 -30.44
CA SER A 449 27.49 -24.48 -31.01
C SER A 449 26.85 -25.55 -30.13
N LEU A 450 25.52 -25.68 -30.21
CA LEU A 450 24.80 -26.80 -29.62
C LEU A 450 25.01 -28.05 -30.46
N LYS A 451 25.34 -29.17 -29.81
CA LYS A 451 25.43 -30.49 -30.46
C LYS A 451 24.67 -31.56 -29.67
N PRO A 452 24.16 -32.61 -30.34
CA PRO A 452 23.56 -33.75 -29.66
C PRO A 452 24.53 -34.37 -28.66
N ARG A 453 24.09 -34.67 -27.44
CA ARG A 453 24.93 -35.17 -26.35
C ARG A 453 25.79 -36.37 -26.76
N GLU A 454 25.28 -37.23 -27.63
CA GLU A 454 25.99 -38.40 -28.16
C GLU A 454 27.21 -38.08 -29.04
N GLU A 455 27.24 -36.91 -29.68
CA GLU A 455 28.35 -36.37 -30.48
C GLU A 455 29.32 -35.52 -29.65
N THR A 456 29.15 -35.47 -28.33
CA THR A 456 29.95 -34.66 -27.42
C THR A 456 30.82 -35.49 -26.48
N GLY A 457 31.91 -34.91 -26.02
CA GLY A 457 32.77 -35.45 -24.96
C GLY A 457 32.97 -34.44 -23.83
N VAL A 458 33.28 -34.92 -22.63
CA VAL A 458 33.59 -34.08 -21.47
C VAL A 458 35.10 -34.07 -21.23
N CYS A 459 35.69 -32.88 -21.11
CA CYS A 459 37.13 -32.75 -20.91
C CYS A 459 37.53 -33.27 -19.53
N LYS A 460 38.46 -34.24 -19.51
CA LYS A 460 39.00 -34.80 -18.24
C LYS A 460 39.76 -33.78 -17.38
N ILE A 461 40.16 -32.64 -17.94
CA ILE A 461 40.97 -31.62 -17.27
C ILE A 461 40.08 -30.49 -16.72
N CYS A 462 39.26 -29.87 -17.58
CA CYS A 462 38.44 -28.71 -17.17
C CYS A 462 36.95 -29.02 -16.99
N GLY A 463 36.51 -30.26 -17.22
CA GLY A 463 35.09 -30.64 -17.14
C GLY A 463 34.19 -30.06 -18.24
N ARG A 464 34.72 -29.23 -19.15
CA ARG A 464 33.94 -28.58 -20.22
C ARG A 464 33.61 -29.55 -21.35
N THR A 465 32.41 -29.43 -21.89
CA THR A 465 31.95 -30.21 -23.05
C THR A 465 32.57 -29.70 -24.34
N PHE A 466 32.98 -30.62 -25.22
CA PHE A 466 33.57 -30.32 -26.53
C PHE A 466 33.05 -31.29 -27.58
N SER A 467 33.17 -30.93 -28.86
CA SER A 467 32.71 -31.79 -29.95
C SER A 467 33.63 -33.01 -30.12
N ALA A 468 33.05 -34.21 -30.09
CA ALA A 468 33.80 -35.44 -30.25
C ALA A 468 33.74 -35.88 -31.72
N LEU A 469 34.77 -35.53 -32.51
CA LEU A 469 34.98 -36.15 -33.82
C LEU A 469 35.16 -37.67 -33.60
N SER A 470 34.17 -38.46 -34.03
CA SER A 470 34.25 -39.92 -34.11
C SER A 470 34.32 -40.67 -32.77
N GLY A 471 33.36 -40.46 -31.87
CA GLY A 471 33.03 -41.42 -30.80
C GLY A 471 34.02 -41.56 -29.63
N LYS A 472 35.11 -40.79 -29.59
CA LYS A 472 36.03 -40.77 -28.43
C LYS A 472 35.49 -39.86 -27.31
N LYS A 473 34.54 -40.38 -26.52
CA LYS A 473 33.88 -39.69 -25.39
C LYS A 473 34.81 -39.32 -24.22
N GLY A 474 36.08 -39.69 -24.26
CA GLY A 474 37.06 -39.41 -23.20
C GLY A 474 38.34 -38.79 -23.74
N GLY A 475 38.43 -37.46 -23.69
CA GLY A 475 39.58 -36.71 -24.20
C GLY A 475 39.85 -35.41 -23.44
N THR A 476 40.95 -34.77 -23.79
CA THR A 476 41.29 -33.41 -23.36
C THR A 476 40.81 -32.45 -24.44
N CYS A 477 40.09 -31.37 -24.08
CA CYS A 477 39.69 -30.36 -25.07
C CYS A 477 40.91 -29.59 -25.58
N ASP A 478 40.79 -28.93 -26.72
CA ASP A 478 41.93 -28.26 -27.35
C ASP A 478 42.49 -27.12 -26.50
N PHE A 479 41.64 -26.39 -25.76
CA PHE A 479 42.07 -25.42 -24.75
C PHE A 479 43.03 -26.04 -23.71
N CYS A 480 42.65 -27.21 -23.16
CA CYS A 480 43.46 -27.90 -22.17
C CYS A 480 44.70 -28.58 -22.78
N LYS A 481 44.63 -29.00 -24.05
CA LYS A 481 45.81 -29.50 -24.79
C LYS A 481 46.83 -28.39 -25.01
N GLU A 482 46.39 -27.20 -25.40
CA GLU A 482 47.25 -26.03 -25.58
C GLU A 482 47.95 -25.66 -24.28
N ALA A 483 47.20 -25.60 -23.18
CA ALA A 483 47.76 -25.33 -21.85
C ALA A 483 48.75 -26.41 -21.37
N SER A 484 48.56 -27.66 -21.82
CA SER A 484 49.45 -28.79 -21.53
C SER A 484 50.65 -28.87 -22.48
N SER A 485 50.64 -28.13 -23.58
CA SER A 485 51.71 -28.19 -24.58
C SER A 485 53.03 -27.65 -24.01
N SER A 486 54.14 -28.26 -24.41
CA SER A 486 55.49 -27.83 -24.03
C SER A 486 55.85 -26.48 -24.67
N THR A 487 55.19 -26.10 -25.77
CA THR A 487 55.41 -24.86 -26.51
C THR A 487 55.09 -23.62 -25.68
N ARG A 488 56.04 -22.69 -25.57
CA ARG A 488 55.88 -21.43 -24.84
C ARG A 488 55.47 -20.33 -25.81
N THR A 489 54.21 -19.92 -25.79
CA THR A 489 53.81 -18.66 -26.44
C THR A 489 54.14 -17.49 -25.53
N GLU A 490 54.64 -16.39 -26.07
CA GLU A 490 54.90 -15.16 -25.28
C GLU A 490 53.64 -14.65 -24.59
N TYR A 491 52.50 -14.84 -25.26
CA TYR A 491 51.15 -14.56 -24.75
C TYR A 491 50.85 -15.28 -23.42
N SER A 492 51.09 -16.59 -23.33
CA SER A 492 50.84 -17.37 -22.10
C SER A 492 51.65 -16.91 -20.89
N LYS A 493 52.85 -16.33 -21.12
CA LYS A 493 53.67 -15.72 -20.05
C LYS A 493 53.15 -14.37 -19.62
N LYS A 494 52.67 -13.54 -20.56
CA LYS A 494 52.05 -12.24 -20.26
C LYS A 494 50.78 -12.45 -19.42
N LEU A 495 49.94 -13.41 -19.81
CA LEU A 495 48.77 -13.82 -19.03
C LEU A 495 49.14 -14.33 -17.64
N TYR A 496 50.19 -15.16 -17.52
CA TYR A 496 50.65 -15.60 -16.21
C TYR A 496 51.03 -14.41 -15.33
N LYS A 497 51.81 -13.44 -15.84
CA LYS A 497 52.17 -12.25 -15.05
C LYS A 497 50.92 -11.49 -14.60
N LYS A 498 49.96 -11.27 -15.51
CA LYS A 498 48.68 -10.60 -15.24
C LYS A 498 47.90 -11.26 -14.10
N TYR A 499 47.76 -12.59 -14.12
CA TYR A 499 46.92 -13.33 -13.19
C TYR A 499 47.69 -14.02 -12.04
N SER A 500 49.02 -13.93 -12.00
CA SER A 500 49.84 -14.66 -11.02
C SER A 500 49.50 -14.34 -9.56
N VAL A 501 49.02 -13.14 -9.27
CA VAL A 501 48.65 -12.71 -7.92
C VAL A 501 47.48 -13.51 -7.34
N MET A 502 46.63 -14.09 -8.21
CA MET A 502 45.52 -14.97 -7.82
C MET A 502 46.02 -16.33 -7.30
N LEU A 503 47.27 -16.70 -7.59
CA LEU A 503 47.88 -17.91 -7.03
C LEU A 503 48.47 -17.63 -5.64
N PRO A 504 48.28 -18.55 -4.68
CA PRO A 504 48.99 -18.53 -3.40
C PRO A 504 50.49 -18.30 -3.57
N ILE A 505 51.08 -17.47 -2.69
CA ILE A 505 52.51 -17.12 -2.73
C ILE A 505 53.40 -18.38 -2.76
N LYS A 506 53.02 -19.42 -2.00
CA LYS A 506 53.72 -20.71 -1.99
C LYS A 506 53.79 -21.34 -3.39
N LEU A 507 52.69 -21.34 -4.14
CA LEU A 507 52.64 -21.89 -5.51
C LEU A 507 53.43 -21.01 -6.50
N ARG A 508 53.44 -19.69 -6.30
CA ARG A 508 54.27 -18.79 -7.11
C ARG A 508 55.77 -19.02 -6.91
N LEU A 509 56.22 -19.35 -5.70
CA LEU A 509 57.65 -19.47 -5.39
C LEU A 509 58.21 -20.88 -5.64
N GLN A 510 57.40 -21.93 -5.55
CA GLN A 510 57.82 -23.33 -5.68
C GLN A 510 58.20 -23.77 -7.11
N THR A 511 58.02 -22.92 -8.11
CA THR A 511 58.16 -23.30 -9.51
C THR A 511 59.17 -22.39 -10.24
N PRO A 512 60.13 -22.93 -11.01
CA PRO A 512 61.02 -22.11 -11.81
C PRO A 512 60.24 -21.27 -12.82
N SER A 513 60.65 -20.02 -13.04
CA SER A 513 59.95 -19.07 -13.93
C SER A 513 59.72 -19.57 -15.35
N SER A 514 60.57 -20.50 -15.79
CA SER A 514 60.48 -21.16 -17.07
C SER A 514 59.27 -22.13 -17.16
N GLY A 515 58.84 -22.70 -16.03
CA GLY A 515 57.72 -23.65 -15.96
C GLY A 515 56.34 -23.03 -15.78
N LYS A 516 56.21 -21.69 -15.76
CA LYS A 516 54.95 -21.00 -15.43
C LYS A 516 54.24 -20.48 -16.69
N LYS A 517 53.02 -20.93 -16.92
CA LYS A 517 52.15 -20.50 -18.03
C LYS A 517 50.72 -20.30 -17.53
N CYS A 518 49.98 -19.43 -18.20
CA CYS A 518 48.55 -19.28 -18.02
C CYS A 518 47.88 -19.18 -19.40
N VAL A 519 46.75 -19.86 -19.55
CA VAL A 519 45.84 -19.70 -20.71
C VAL A 519 44.50 -19.25 -20.16
N GLU A 520 43.87 -18.30 -20.86
CA GLU A 520 42.55 -17.80 -20.49
C GLU A 520 41.55 -17.99 -21.61
N ASP A 521 40.29 -18.10 -21.21
CA ASP A 521 39.11 -18.01 -22.06
C ASP A 521 38.06 -17.14 -21.33
N GLU A 522 36.88 -16.92 -21.90
CA GLU A 522 35.84 -16.06 -21.33
C GLU A 522 35.47 -16.42 -19.89
N GLU A 523 35.55 -17.71 -19.53
CA GLU A 523 34.99 -18.22 -18.28
C GLU A 523 36.01 -18.85 -17.34
N ILE A 524 37.20 -19.21 -17.80
CA ILE A 524 38.19 -19.87 -16.95
C ILE A 524 39.62 -19.38 -17.16
N LEU A 525 40.44 -19.57 -16.15
CA LEU A 525 41.90 -19.47 -16.20
C LEU A 525 42.49 -20.84 -15.92
N LEU A 526 43.48 -21.25 -16.71
CA LEU A 526 44.21 -22.49 -16.51
C LEU A 526 45.70 -22.20 -16.36
N PHE A 527 46.24 -22.42 -15.17
CA PHE A 527 47.67 -22.27 -14.89
C PHE A 527 48.39 -23.61 -15.03
N ASN A 528 49.50 -23.60 -15.76
CA ASN A 528 50.44 -24.71 -15.81
C ASN A 528 51.72 -24.31 -15.06
N LEU A 529 51.98 -24.97 -13.94
CA LEU A 529 53.14 -24.75 -13.07
C LEU A 529 54.02 -26.01 -13.07
N SER A 530 55.02 -26.05 -13.96
CA SER A 530 55.92 -27.20 -14.16
C SER A 530 55.18 -28.53 -14.34
N GLY A 531 54.15 -28.55 -15.19
CA GLY A 531 53.39 -29.76 -15.53
C GLY A 531 52.20 -30.04 -14.62
N LYS A 532 52.01 -29.28 -13.53
CA LYS A 532 50.79 -29.31 -12.72
C LYS A 532 49.79 -28.28 -13.23
N LEU A 533 48.55 -28.72 -13.42
CA LEU A 533 47.46 -27.90 -13.93
C LEU A 533 46.56 -27.43 -12.78
N TYR A 534 46.22 -26.14 -12.81
CA TYR A 534 45.41 -25.47 -11.82
C TYR A 534 44.28 -24.71 -12.52
N LEU A 535 43.04 -25.07 -12.24
CA LEU A 535 41.85 -24.50 -12.88
C LEU A 535 41.21 -23.45 -11.99
N GLN A 536 40.79 -22.34 -12.58
CA GLN A 536 40.00 -21.31 -11.92
C GLN A 536 38.80 -20.93 -12.79
N ASN A 537 37.60 -20.91 -12.23
CA ASN A 537 36.41 -20.38 -12.88
C ASN A 537 36.28 -18.88 -12.59
N LYS A 538 36.10 -18.07 -13.64
CA LYS A 538 35.95 -16.61 -13.58
C LYS A 538 34.58 -16.20 -13.01
N ALA A 539 33.58 -17.09 -12.99
CA ALA A 539 32.30 -16.82 -12.34
C ALA A 539 32.38 -16.86 -10.81
N ASP A 540 33.37 -17.55 -10.25
CA ASP A 540 33.59 -17.68 -8.80
C ASP A 540 34.41 -16.49 -8.25
N LEU A 541 34.09 -15.27 -8.73
CA LEU A 541 34.64 -14.03 -8.21
C LEU A 541 33.97 -13.72 -6.87
N ASN A 542 34.79 -13.59 -5.82
CA ASN A 542 34.32 -13.08 -4.53
C ASN A 542 33.94 -11.59 -4.66
N LYS A 543 33.13 -11.08 -3.71
CA LYS A 543 32.68 -9.68 -3.64
C LYS A 543 33.80 -8.62 -3.73
N VAL A 544 35.05 -9.01 -3.48
CA VAL A 544 36.26 -8.17 -3.53
C VAL A 544 36.99 -8.26 -4.89
N GLY A 545 36.41 -8.93 -5.89
CA GLY A 545 36.99 -9.07 -7.23
C GLY A 545 38.13 -10.10 -7.35
N PHE A 546 38.31 -10.96 -6.34
CA PHE A 546 39.33 -12.02 -6.34
C PHE A 546 38.67 -13.39 -6.56
N LEU A 547 39.31 -14.24 -7.35
CA LEU A 547 38.88 -15.62 -7.58
C LEU A 547 39.22 -16.50 -6.36
N GLU A 548 38.41 -17.53 -6.08
CA GLU A 548 38.73 -18.56 -5.07
C GLU A 548 40.06 -19.28 -5.35
N ASN A 549 40.55 -20.13 -4.42
CA ASN A 549 41.79 -20.86 -4.66
C ASN A 549 41.65 -21.85 -5.84
N PRO A 550 42.65 -21.98 -6.72
CA PRO A 550 42.53 -22.82 -7.89
C PRO A 550 42.58 -24.32 -7.58
N LEU A 551 41.74 -25.08 -8.29
CA LEU A 551 41.63 -26.52 -8.14
C LEU A 551 42.84 -27.22 -8.79
N ILE A 552 43.51 -28.11 -8.04
CA ILE A 552 44.64 -28.90 -8.57
C ILE A 552 44.08 -30.09 -9.37
N ILE A 553 44.36 -30.11 -10.67
CA ILE A 553 43.92 -31.20 -11.55
C ILE A 553 45.00 -32.29 -11.57
N GLY A 554 44.65 -33.52 -11.16
CA GLY A 554 45.52 -34.70 -11.27
C GLY A 554 45.98 -35.38 -9.98
N LYS A 555 45.47 -35.01 -8.80
CA LYS A 555 45.47 -35.90 -7.63
C LYS A 555 44.08 -36.48 -7.46
N LYS A 556 43.99 -37.82 -7.40
CA LYS A 556 42.78 -38.52 -6.95
C LYS A 556 42.34 -37.90 -5.62
N GLU A 557 41.13 -37.35 -5.58
CA GLU A 557 40.47 -37.06 -4.31
C GLU A 557 40.18 -38.39 -3.61
N ASN A 558 40.98 -38.75 -2.61
CA ASN A 558 40.44 -39.50 -1.49
C ASN A 558 39.60 -38.50 -0.69
N LYS A 559 38.30 -38.43 -0.98
CA LYS A 559 37.32 -37.91 -0.02
C LYS A 559 37.21 -38.95 1.10
N GLU A 560 38.07 -38.85 2.10
CA GLU A 560 37.74 -39.40 3.41
C GLU A 560 36.60 -38.58 3.99
N LYS A 561 35.50 -39.28 4.29
CA LYS A 561 34.41 -38.81 5.15
C LYS A 561 35.00 -38.27 6.46
N LYS A 562 34.65 -37.04 6.82
CA LYS A 562 34.35 -36.66 8.21
C LYS A 562 33.15 -35.74 8.21
#